data_AF-A0A954XHI8-F1
#
_entry.id   AF-A0A954XHI8-F1
#
_cell.length_a   1.000
_cell.length_b   1.000
_cell.length_c   1.000
_cell.angle_alpha   90.00
_cell.angle_beta   90.00
_cell.angle_gamma   90.00
#
_symmetry.space_group_name_H-M   'P 1'
#
loop_
_entity.id
_entity.type
_entity.pdbx_description
1 polymer ?
#
loop_
_entity_poly.entity_id
_entity_poly.type
_entity_poly.pdbx_seq_one_letter_code
_entity_poly.pdbx_strand_id
1 'polypeptide(L)' 'ARDAERTDAQKVEELYYWAYARPPRASELEVVLPYIEKKSNKQQAYEDLMWAMFNTKEFLFNR' A
#
# COMPACT_ATOMS: atom_id res chain seq x y z
N ALA A 1 12.90 11.30 -7.14
CA ALA A 1 12.58 12.29 -8.20
C ALA A 1 11.43 13.17 -7.71
N ARG A 2 10.91 14.11 -8.51
CA ARG A 2 9.68 14.85 -8.15
C ARG A 2 8.46 13.97 -8.47
N ASP A 3 8.09 13.07 -7.57
CA ASP A 3 6.97 12.12 -7.70
C ASP A 3 5.58 12.77 -7.51
N ALA A 4 5.38 13.91 -8.16
CA ALA A 4 4.14 14.70 -8.11
C ALA A 4 3.07 14.20 -9.10
N GLU A 5 3.45 13.45 -10.14
CA GLU A 5 2.54 13.04 -11.23
C GLU A 5 1.98 11.61 -11.07
N ARG A 6 2.61 10.75 -10.26
CA ARG A 6 2.05 9.42 -9.93
C ARG A 6 0.82 9.55 -9.03
N THR A 7 -0.30 8.94 -9.45
CA THR A 7 -1.53 8.80 -8.66
C THR A 7 -1.31 7.94 -7.42
N ASP A 8 -2.18 8.04 -6.40
CA ASP A 8 -2.02 7.22 -5.18
C ASP A 8 -2.09 5.71 -5.49
N ALA A 9 -2.92 5.29 -6.45
CA ALA A 9 -2.97 3.90 -6.93
C ALA A 9 -1.64 3.42 -7.53
N GLN A 10 -0.96 4.25 -8.34
CA GLN A 10 0.36 3.91 -8.90
C GLN A 10 1.45 3.83 -7.83
N LYS A 11 1.38 4.70 -6.80
CA LYS A 11 2.30 4.69 -5.65
C LYS A 11 2.11 3.43 -4.81
N VAL A 12 0.86 3.01 -4.58
CA VAL A 12 0.54 1.72 -3.94
C VAL A 12 1.04 0.56 -4.79
N GLU A 13 0.79 0.55 -6.10
CA GLU A 13 1.25 -0.51 -6.99
C GLU A 13 2.78 -0.67 -6.96
N GLU A 14 3.53 0.43 -7.02
CA GLU A 14 4.99 0.40 -6.88
C GLU A 14 5.41 -0.16 -5.50
N LEU A 15 4.81 0.29 -4.40
CA LEU A 15 5.10 -0.25 -3.06
C LEU A 15 4.84 -1.77 -2.98
N TYR A 16 3.79 -2.27 -3.62
CA TYR A 16 3.50 -3.71 -3.70
C TYR A 16 4.54 -4.49 -4.51
N TYR A 17 5.04 -3.94 -5.62
CA TYR A 17 6.16 -4.55 -6.34
C TYR A 17 7.45 -4.58 -5.50
N TRP A 18 7.74 -3.54 -4.73
CA TRP A 18 8.92 -3.50 -3.87
C TRP A 18 8.81 -4.43 -2.65
N ALA A 19 7.62 -4.59 -2.06
CA ALA A 19 7.40 -5.42 -0.87
C ALA A 19 7.15 -6.90 -1.20
N TYR A 20 6.37 -7.20 -2.25
CA TYR A 20 5.87 -8.55 -2.56
C TYR A 20 6.26 -9.07 -3.96
N ALA A 21 7.04 -8.30 -4.75
CA ALA A 21 7.40 -8.63 -6.14
C ALA A 21 6.21 -8.93 -7.07
N ARG A 22 5.02 -8.42 -6.73
CA ARG A 22 3.76 -8.61 -7.47
C ARG A 22 2.89 -7.34 -7.41
N PRO A 23 1.98 -7.11 -8.37
CA PRO A 23 0.97 -6.08 -8.21
C PRO A 23 0.01 -6.43 -7.04
N PRO A 24 -0.66 -5.41 -6.47
CA PRO A 24 -1.73 -5.63 -5.50
C PRO A 24 -2.93 -6.31 -6.18
N ARG A 25 -3.62 -7.18 -5.43
CA ARG A 25 -4.91 -7.76 -5.83
C ARG A 25 -6.00 -6.69 -5.71
N ALA A 26 -7.11 -6.86 -6.44
CA ALA A 26 -8.26 -5.94 -6.35
C ALA A 26 -8.72 -5.73 -4.89
N SER A 27 -8.88 -6.82 -4.13
CA SER A 27 -9.27 -6.78 -2.71
C SER A 27 -8.23 -6.14 -1.78
N GLU A 28 -6.97 -6.03 -2.20
CA GLU A 28 -5.94 -5.30 -1.45
C GLU A 28 -6.05 -3.79 -1.73
N LEU A 29 -6.25 -3.40 -3.00
CA LEU A 29 -6.50 -2.00 -3.39
C LEU A 29 -7.77 -1.42 -2.75
N GLU A 30 -8.85 -2.20 -2.67
CA GLU A 30 -10.12 -1.81 -2.03
C GLU A 30 -9.96 -1.47 -0.53
N VAL A 31 -8.94 -2.01 0.13
CA VAL A 31 -8.63 -1.70 1.55
C VAL A 31 -7.62 -0.55 1.65
N VAL A 32 -6.59 -0.57 0.80
CA VAL A 32 -5.45 0.36 0.89
C VAL A 32 -5.79 1.76 0.37
N LEU A 33 -6.55 1.89 -0.73
CA LEU A 33 -6.91 3.21 -1.28
C LEU A 33 -7.76 4.03 -0.28
N PRO A 34 -8.85 3.51 0.32
CA PRO A 34 -9.60 4.27 1.32
C PRO A 34 -8.82 4.51 2.62
N TYR A 35 -7.83 3.69 2.94
CA TYR A 35 -6.95 3.93 4.09
C TYR A 35 -6.07 5.17 3.88
N ILE A 36 -5.48 5.31 2.69
CA ILE A 36 -4.66 6.47 2.31
C ILE A 36 -5.52 7.73 2.20
N GLU A 37 -6.70 7.65 1.59
CA GLU A 37 -7.62 8.81 1.47
C GLU A 37 -8.15 9.31 2.82
N LYS A 38 -8.37 8.42 3.79
CA LYS A 38 -8.82 8.79 5.15
C LYS A 38 -7.74 9.48 6.00
N LYS A 39 -6.47 9.45 5.58
CA LYS A 39 -5.35 9.99 6.34
C LYS A 39 -4.98 11.39 5.84
N SER A 40 -5.11 12.39 6.72
CA SER A 40 -4.76 13.79 6.44
C SER A 40 -3.29 13.97 6.02
N ASN A 41 -2.40 13.09 6.50
CA ASN A 41 -1.01 13.03 6.10
C ASN A 41 -0.77 11.77 5.24
N LYS A 42 -0.72 11.96 3.91
CA LYS A 42 -0.46 10.87 2.95
C LYS A 42 0.89 10.20 3.17
N GLN A 43 1.94 10.95 3.51
CA GLN A 43 3.27 10.36 3.77
C GLN A 43 3.19 9.36 4.92
N GLN A 44 2.55 9.75 6.03
CA GLN A 44 2.36 8.85 7.17
C GLN A 44 1.45 7.67 6.83
N ALA A 45 0.49 7.82 5.91
CA ALA A 45 -0.31 6.69 5.42
C ALA A 45 0.52 5.67 4.63
N TYR A 46 1.47 6.12 3.80
CA TYR A 46 2.41 5.25 3.10
C TYR A 46 3.44 4.61 4.04
N GLU A 47 3.91 5.34 5.05
CA GLU A 47 4.79 4.80 6.10
C GLU A 47 4.07 3.74 6.94
N ASP A 48 2.83 4.01 7.39
CA ASP A 48 1.97 3.03 8.05
C ASP A 48 1.67 1.83 7.14
N LEU A 49 1.49 2.04 5.83
CA LEU A 49 1.27 0.95 4.86
C LEU A 49 2.52 0.09 4.71
N MET A 50 3.72 0.66 4.62
CA MET A 50 4.97 -0.11 4.60
C MET A 50 5.17 -0.85 5.92
N TRP A 51 4.92 -0.20 7.06
CA TRP A 51 4.96 -0.85 8.38
C TRP A 51 3.96 -2.00 8.45
N ALA A 52 2.75 -1.80 7.93
CA ALA A 52 1.75 -2.84 7.78
C ALA A 52 2.29 -3.96 6.88
N MET A 53 2.77 -3.69 5.67
CA MET A 53 3.33 -4.70 4.73
C MET A 53 4.39 -5.58 5.40
N PHE A 54 5.37 -4.98 6.08
CA PHE A 54 6.44 -5.72 6.78
C PHE A 54 5.93 -6.49 8.02
N ASN A 55 4.81 -6.09 8.62
CA ASN A 55 4.20 -6.76 9.77
C ASN A 55 3.00 -7.66 9.40
N THR A 56 2.48 -7.57 8.17
CA THR A 56 1.49 -8.47 7.58
C THR A 56 2.26 -9.65 7.02
N LYS A 57 2.23 -10.80 7.69
CA LYS A 57 0.96 -11.46 7.98
C LYS A 57 0.42 -12.20 6.75
N GLU A 58 1.24 -12.42 5.72
CA GLU A 58 1.11 -13.59 4.81
C GLU A 58 1.12 -14.95 5.57
N PHE A 59 1.22 -14.90 6.91
CA PHE A 59 1.38 -16.02 7.84
C PHE A 59 0.24 -16.17 8.88
N LEU A 60 -0.91 -15.46 8.79
CA LEU A 60 -1.95 -15.52 9.85
C LEU A 60 -3.30 -16.15 9.45
N PHE A 61 -3.70 -16.07 8.18
CA PHE A 61 -5.01 -16.56 7.74
C PHE A 61 -4.92 -17.38 6.45
N ASN A 62 -4.25 -18.53 6.55
CA ASN A 62 -4.56 -19.67 5.70
C ASN A 62 -5.55 -20.55 6.49
N ARG A 63 -6.80 -20.63 6.05
CA ARG A 63 -7.84 -21.51 6.61
C ARG A 63 -8.72 -22.05 5.50
#